data_AF-A0A1G3PK95-F1
#
_entry.id   AF-A0A1G3PK95-F1
#
_cell.length_a   1.000
_cell.length_b   1.000
_cell.length_c   1.000
_cell.angle_alpha   90.00
_cell.angle_beta   90.00
_cell.angle_gamma   90.00
#
_symmetry.space_group_name_H-M   'P 1'
#
loop_
_entity.id
_entity.type
_entity.pdbx_description
1 polymer ?
#
loop_
_entity_poly.entity_id
_entity_poly.type
_entity_poly.pdbx_seq_one_letter_code
_entity_poly.pdbx_strand_id
1 'polypeptide(L)'
;MRTEGSSYSFIIAGKVQYYMPVTTHDTGAPAELYGSAEAVIPRYLITALMGCGKTGIVQGVEYGVLKKVEFIGRNRIIAGQFNPRLIEKIAAINNLLAGESVFHEYGNIKYADARHGAIVAAHRFKENSSGYIAVANLDNNKHYHASFDIRETSIKNGEYEDTFGFGKDRVQNGSLTFDIEPCGIRAFKITG
;
A
#
# COMPACT_ATOMS: atom_id res chain seq x y z
N MET A 1 -10.81 -40.53 10.10
CA MET A 1 -10.50 -39.93 8.80
C MET A 1 -10.32 -38.42 9.01
N ARG A 2 -9.09 -38.01 9.36
CA ARG A 2 -8.66 -36.62 9.57
C ARG A 2 -7.21 -36.58 9.10
N THR A 3 -6.89 -35.65 8.19
CA THR A 3 -5.59 -35.00 7.92
C THR A 3 -5.32 -34.80 6.42
N GLU A 4 -6.00 -33.84 5.78
CA GLU A 4 -5.55 -33.27 4.49
C GLU A 4 -5.61 -31.73 4.48
N GLY A 5 -5.64 -31.10 5.66
CA GLY A 5 -5.79 -29.65 5.78
C GLY A 5 -4.49 -28.86 6.02
N SER A 6 -3.37 -29.50 6.38
CA SER A 6 -2.15 -28.75 6.78
C SER A 6 -1.09 -28.64 5.68
N SER A 7 -1.09 -29.49 4.66
CA SER A 7 -0.01 -29.56 3.67
C SER A 7 0.05 -28.36 2.71
N TYR A 8 -1.06 -27.69 2.43
CA TYR A 8 -1.10 -26.57 1.48
C TYR A 8 -0.38 -25.31 1.99
N SER A 9 -0.57 -24.96 3.27
CA SER A 9 0.04 -23.78 3.87
C SER A 9 1.57 -23.92 4.02
N PHE A 10 2.08 -25.12 4.32
CA PHE A 10 3.53 -25.37 4.41
C PHE A 10 4.24 -25.27 3.06
N ILE A 11 3.59 -25.70 1.96
CA ILE A 11 4.17 -25.61 0.61
C ILE A 11 4.28 -24.16 0.13
N ILE A 12 3.31 -23.31 0.48
CA ILE A 12 3.33 -21.88 0.13
C ILE A 12 4.30 -21.12 1.02
N ALA A 13 4.38 -21.45 2.31
CA ALA A 13 5.30 -20.83 3.26
C ALA A 13 6.78 -20.95 2.83
N GLY A 14 7.16 -22.07 2.20
CA GLY A 14 8.52 -22.24 1.64
C GLY A 14 8.85 -21.36 0.42
N LYS A 15 7.84 -20.74 -0.23
CA LYS A 15 7.99 -19.86 -1.41
C LYS A 15 7.80 -18.38 -1.09
N VAL A 16 7.19 -18.07 0.05
CA VAL A 16 6.94 -16.71 0.56
C VAL A 16 7.91 -16.45 1.71
N GLN A 17 9.14 -16.07 1.37
CA GLN A 17 10.19 -15.84 2.36
C GLN A 17 9.82 -14.77 3.39
N TYR A 18 9.10 -13.73 2.96
CA TYR A 18 8.58 -12.66 3.82
C TYR A 18 7.15 -12.34 3.37
N TYR A 19 6.22 -12.32 4.33
CA TYR A 19 4.82 -11.94 4.12
C TYR A 19 4.51 -10.76 5.04
N MET A 20 3.97 -9.68 4.49
CA MET A 20 3.72 -8.43 5.21
C MET A 20 2.21 -8.12 5.23
N PRO A 21 1.39 -8.84 6.02
CA PRO A 21 -0.05 -8.59 6.05
C PRO A 21 -0.36 -7.27 6.75
N VAL A 22 -1.40 -6.57 6.28
CA VAL A 22 -1.95 -5.40 7.02
C VAL A 22 -2.76 -5.85 8.23
N THR A 23 -3.48 -6.97 8.09
CA THR A 23 -4.25 -7.63 9.15
C THR A 23 -4.17 -9.14 9.00
N THR A 24 -4.37 -9.87 10.09
CA THR A 24 -4.52 -11.34 10.11
C THR A 24 -5.82 -11.73 10.80
N HIS A 25 -6.18 -13.01 10.71
CA HIS A 25 -7.32 -13.55 11.46
C HIS A 25 -7.11 -13.52 12.98
N ASP A 26 -5.94 -13.13 13.47
CA ASP A 26 -5.65 -13.01 14.89
C ASP A 26 -5.64 -11.55 15.36
N THR A 27 -5.59 -10.58 14.44
CA THR A 27 -5.67 -9.14 14.73
C THR A 27 -7.09 -8.59 14.60
N GLY A 28 -7.31 -7.37 15.09
CA GLY A 28 -8.54 -6.61 14.80
C GLY A 28 -8.68 -6.21 13.32
N ALA A 29 -9.85 -5.72 12.94
CA ALA A 29 -10.05 -5.05 11.66
C ALA A 29 -9.34 -3.68 11.62
N PRO A 30 -9.07 -3.08 10.45
CA PRO A 30 -8.40 -1.79 10.35
C PRO A 30 -9.08 -0.68 11.17
N ALA A 31 -10.42 -0.67 11.24
CA ALA A 31 -11.14 0.31 12.04
C ALA A 31 -10.88 0.15 13.55
N GLU A 32 -10.72 -1.07 14.04
CA GLU A 32 -10.40 -1.35 15.45
C GLU A 32 -8.93 -1.02 15.77
N LEU A 33 -8.03 -1.32 14.84
CA LEU A 33 -6.59 -1.15 15.03
C LEU A 33 -6.15 0.30 14.83
N TYR A 34 -6.75 0.99 13.88
CA TYR A 34 -6.25 2.25 13.34
C TYR A 34 -7.29 3.35 13.33
N GLY A 35 -8.54 3.10 13.74
CA GLY A 35 -9.59 4.11 13.91
C GLY A 35 -10.49 4.35 12.69
N SER A 36 -10.19 3.79 11.52
CA SER A 36 -11.07 3.81 10.34
C SER A 36 -10.86 2.59 9.43
N ALA A 37 -11.85 2.28 8.59
CA ALA A 37 -11.69 1.23 7.58
C ALA A 37 -10.69 1.68 6.50
N GLU A 38 -10.73 2.96 6.14
CA GLU A 38 -9.89 3.64 5.14
C GLU A 38 -8.41 3.56 5.46
N ALA A 39 -8.05 3.43 6.75
CA ALA A 39 -6.67 3.25 7.19
C ALA A 39 -6.00 1.99 6.60
N VAL A 40 -6.77 1.05 6.03
CA VAL A 40 -6.22 -0.07 5.26
C VAL A 40 -5.49 0.39 4.01
N ILE A 41 -5.97 1.42 3.30
CA ILE A 41 -5.46 1.84 2.00
C ILE A 41 -3.96 2.20 2.05
N PRO A 42 -3.52 3.16 2.89
CA PRO A 42 -2.11 3.53 2.93
C PRO A 42 -1.22 2.37 3.41
N ARG A 43 -1.71 1.54 4.33
CA ARG A 43 -0.98 0.38 4.86
C ARG A 43 -0.84 -0.72 3.81
N TYR A 44 -1.88 -0.92 2.99
CA TYR A 44 -1.84 -1.87 1.89
C TYR A 44 -0.88 -1.40 0.81
N LEU A 45 -0.88 -0.11 0.46
CA LEU A 45 0.10 0.45 -0.46
C LEU A 45 1.54 0.25 0.07
N ILE A 46 1.81 0.53 1.34
CA ILE A 46 3.15 0.37 1.91
C ILE A 46 3.59 -1.09 1.83
N THR A 47 2.75 -2.03 2.28
CA THR A 47 3.12 -3.45 2.27
C THR A 47 3.22 -4.02 0.86
N ALA A 48 2.40 -3.55 -0.09
CA ALA A 48 2.43 -3.95 -1.50
C ALA A 48 3.64 -3.36 -2.26
N LEU A 49 3.83 -2.05 -2.21
CA LEU A 49 4.73 -1.33 -3.11
C LEU A 49 6.07 -0.96 -2.45
N MET A 50 6.12 -0.87 -1.12
CA MET A 50 7.34 -0.57 -0.36
C MET A 50 7.93 -1.82 0.32
N GLY A 51 7.21 -2.94 0.28
CA GLY A 51 7.69 -4.26 0.70
C GLY A 51 8.33 -5.04 -0.45
N CYS A 52 8.08 -6.36 -0.49
CA CYS A 52 8.51 -7.25 -1.57
C CYS A 52 7.33 -7.75 -2.43
N GLY A 53 6.20 -7.02 -2.42
CA GLY A 53 4.98 -7.39 -3.13
C GLY A 53 4.17 -8.51 -2.47
N LYS A 54 4.72 -9.19 -1.47
CA LYS A 54 4.07 -10.31 -0.76
C LYS A 54 3.27 -9.78 0.44
N THR A 55 2.02 -9.37 0.19
CA THR A 55 1.09 -8.81 1.18
C THR A 55 -0.31 -9.42 1.06
N GLY A 56 -1.18 -9.12 2.03
CA GLY A 56 -2.59 -9.46 1.98
C GLY A 56 -3.38 -8.83 3.12
N ILE A 57 -4.69 -9.03 3.04
CA ILE A 57 -5.70 -8.57 3.99
C ILE A 57 -6.67 -9.72 4.28
N VAL A 58 -7.32 -9.69 5.43
CA VAL A 58 -8.39 -10.64 5.77
C VAL A 58 -9.67 -10.33 5.00
N GLN A 59 -10.39 -11.36 4.57
CA GLN A 59 -11.69 -11.21 3.92
C GLN A 59 -12.65 -10.35 4.75
N GLY A 60 -13.31 -9.39 4.10
CA GLY A 60 -14.17 -8.41 4.77
C GLY A 60 -13.53 -7.03 4.89
N VAL A 61 -12.20 -6.97 4.92
CA VAL A 61 -11.46 -5.70 5.03
C VAL A 61 -11.66 -4.84 3.78
N GLU A 62 -11.64 -5.45 2.60
CA GLU A 62 -11.89 -4.82 1.31
C GLU A 62 -13.28 -4.18 1.22
N TYR A 63 -14.24 -4.69 2.02
CA TYR A 63 -15.60 -4.15 2.11
C TYR A 63 -15.75 -3.07 3.18
N GLY A 64 -14.71 -2.80 3.97
CA GLY A 64 -14.72 -1.83 5.05
C GLY A 64 -15.42 -2.33 6.31
N VAL A 65 -15.43 -3.64 6.56
CA VAL A 65 -16.02 -4.20 7.78
C VAL A 65 -15.28 -3.64 9.00
N LEU A 66 -16.05 -3.00 9.88
CA LEU A 66 -15.50 -2.25 11.02
C LEU A 66 -14.97 -3.13 12.14
N LYS A 67 -15.35 -4.42 12.17
CA LYS A 67 -14.95 -5.36 13.22
C LYS A 67 -14.37 -6.61 12.60
N LYS A 68 -13.41 -7.20 13.30
CA LYS A 68 -12.86 -8.50 12.94
C LYS A 68 -13.96 -9.53 12.66
N VAL A 69 -13.81 -10.27 11.56
CA VAL A 69 -14.66 -11.42 11.28
C VAL A 69 -14.15 -12.62 12.09
N GLU A 70 -14.98 -13.11 13.00
CA GLU A 70 -14.67 -14.29 13.82
C GLU A 70 -14.59 -15.55 12.95
N PHE A 71 -13.50 -16.30 13.10
CA PHE A 71 -13.25 -17.51 12.31
C PHE A 71 -14.11 -18.71 12.78
N ILE A 72 -14.57 -18.70 14.03
CA ILE A 72 -15.35 -19.78 14.65
C ILE A 72 -16.80 -19.32 14.84
N GLY A 73 -17.75 -20.05 14.23
CA GLY A 73 -19.18 -19.75 14.28
C GLY A 73 -19.69 -19.17 12.96
N ARG A 74 -19.83 -20.03 11.94
CA ARG A 74 -20.51 -19.70 10.68
C ARG A 74 -21.95 -19.30 10.99
N ASN A 75 -22.33 -18.05 10.73
CA ASN A 75 -23.68 -17.58 10.38
C ASN A 75 -23.86 -16.05 10.51
N ARG A 76 -22.83 -15.24 10.25
CA ARG A 76 -23.07 -13.82 10.00
C ARG A 76 -22.85 -13.55 8.53
N ILE A 77 -23.97 -13.38 7.80
CA ILE A 77 -23.97 -12.57 6.59
C ILE A 77 -23.31 -11.26 7.01
N ILE A 78 -22.25 -10.86 6.31
CA ILE A 78 -21.65 -9.54 6.48
C ILE A 78 -22.71 -8.55 5.98
N ALA A 79 -23.60 -8.17 6.88
CA ALA A 79 -24.61 -7.16 6.64
C ALA A 79 -23.91 -5.81 6.81
N GLY A 80 -23.73 -5.09 5.71
CA GLY A 80 -23.06 -3.80 5.75
C GLY A 80 -23.23 -3.04 4.44
N GLN A 81 -23.20 -1.72 4.55
CA GLN A 81 -22.91 -0.87 3.40
C GLN A 81 -21.46 -1.15 3.01
N PHE A 82 -21.27 -1.94 1.96
CA PHE A 82 -19.95 -2.09 1.36
C PHE A 82 -19.42 -0.71 0.97
N ASN A 83 -18.12 -0.50 1.12
CA ASN A 83 -17.45 0.71 0.67
C ASN A 83 -16.76 0.45 -0.67
N PRO A 84 -17.39 0.75 -1.83
CA PRO A 84 -16.80 0.47 -3.14
C PRO A 84 -15.45 1.17 -3.34
N ARG A 85 -15.24 2.33 -2.71
CA ARG A 85 -13.99 3.08 -2.82
C ARG A 85 -12.80 2.31 -2.26
N LEU A 86 -12.98 1.48 -1.22
CA LEU A 86 -11.90 0.63 -0.70
C LEU A 86 -11.54 -0.44 -1.73
N ILE A 87 -12.54 -1.10 -2.30
CA ILE A 87 -12.35 -2.13 -3.34
C ILE A 87 -11.61 -1.52 -4.54
N GLU A 88 -12.06 -0.36 -5.02
CA GLU A 88 -11.45 0.35 -6.15
C GLU A 88 -9.99 0.71 -5.86
N LYS A 89 -9.68 1.28 -4.69
CA LYS A 89 -8.30 1.64 -4.33
C LYS A 89 -7.40 0.41 -4.14
N ILE A 90 -7.90 -0.64 -3.48
CA ILE A 90 -7.17 -1.92 -3.32
C ILE A 90 -6.90 -2.56 -4.68
N ALA A 91 -7.90 -2.58 -5.57
CA ALA A 91 -7.75 -3.09 -6.93
C ALA A 91 -6.74 -2.27 -7.73
N ALA A 92 -6.74 -0.94 -7.61
CA ALA A 92 -5.76 -0.07 -8.27
C ALA A 92 -4.33 -0.36 -7.79
N ILE A 93 -4.11 -0.54 -6.48
CA ILE A 93 -2.81 -0.95 -5.93
C ILE A 93 -2.39 -2.31 -6.48
N ASN A 94 -3.31 -3.28 -6.53
CA ASN A 94 -3.03 -4.62 -7.04
C ASN A 94 -2.71 -4.64 -8.53
N ASN A 95 -3.41 -3.83 -9.33
CA ASN A 95 -3.14 -3.69 -10.75
C ASN A 95 -1.74 -3.11 -10.99
N LEU A 96 -1.35 -2.09 -10.22
CA LEU A 96 0.00 -1.52 -10.28
C LEU A 96 1.07 -2.54 -9.84
N LEU A 97 0.84 -3.24 -8.72
CA LEU A 97 1.72 -4.29 -8.22
C LEU A 97 1.92 -5.41 -9.26
N ALA A 98 0.84 -5.88 -9.88
CA ALA A 98 0.88 -6.96 -10.87
C ALA A 98 1.54 -6.54 -12.18
N GLY A 99 1.37 -5.27 -12.58
CA GLY A 99 1.88 -4.75 -13.85
C GLY A 99 3.38 -4.44 -13.87
N GLU A 100 4.03 -4.34 -12.71
CA GLU A 100 5.38 -3.78 -12.61
C GLU A 100 6.34 -4.65 -11.79
N SER A 101 7.38 -5.17 -12.44
CA SER A 101 8.36 -6.09 -11.82
C SER A 101 9.11 -5.48 -10.64
N VAL A 102 9.27 -4.14 -10.63
CA VAL A 102 10.08 -3.40 -9.66
C VAL A 102 9.60 -3.57 -8.22
N PHE A 103 8.32 -3.90 -8.01
CA PHE A 103 7.72 -4.13 -6.69
C PHE A 103 7.97 -5.54 -6.13
N HIS A 104 8.50 -6.46 -6.95
CA HIS A 104 8.80 -7.85 -6.58
C HIS A 104 10.28 -8.09 -6.31
N GLU A 105 11.11 -7.06 -6.52
CA GLU A 105 12.56 -7.10 -6.33
C GLU A 105 12.95 -6.75 -4.89
N TYR A 106 14.11 -7.26 -4.43
CA TYR A 106 14.66 -6.98 -3.10
C TYR A 106 15.76 -5.92 -3.19
N GLY A 107 15.91 -5.12 -2.14
CA GLY A 107 17.01 -4.16 -2.00
C GLY A 107 16.94 -2.93 -2.92
N ASN A 108 15.86 -2.77 -3.69
CA ASN A 108 15.69 -1.69 -4.65
C ASN A 108 14.77 -0.56 -4.15
N ILE A 109 14.88 -0.25 -2.86
CA ILE A 109 14.06 0.77 -2.19
C ILE A 109 14.94 1.82 -1.49
N LYS A 110 14.56 3.09 -1.61
CA LYS A 110 15.11 4.22 -0.84
C LYS A 110 13.97 5.05 -0.27
N TYR A 111 13.98 5.32 1.03
CA TYR A 111 12.98 6.17 1.67
C TYR A 111 13.33 7.65 1.48
N ALA A 112 12.32 8.47 1.19
CA ALA A 112 12.45 9.91 0.91
C ALA A 112 11.49 10.77 1.75
N ASP A 113 10.87 10.18 2.76
CA ASP A 113 9.83 10.81 3.60
C ASP A 113 10.32 11.88 4.57
N ALA A 114 11.63 12.15 4.61
CA ALA A 114 12.26 13.06 5.56
C ALA A 114 11.88 12.79 7.04
N ARG A 115 11.54 11.53 7.37
CA ARG A 115 11.03 11.13 8.69
C ARG A 115 9.75 11.86 9.10
N HIS A 116 8.89 12.19 8.15
CA HIS A 116 7.58 12.77 8.43
C HIS A 116 6.78 11.84 9.36
N GLY A 117 6.18 12.38 10.43
CA GLY A 117 5.56 11.56 11.48
C GLY A 117 4.30 10.79 11.05
N ALA A 118 3.77 11.05 9.86
CA ALA A 118 2.53 10.45 9.34
C ALA A 118 2.57 10.08 7.85
N ILE A 119 3.61 10.46 7.10
CA ILE A 119 3.69 10.19 5.66
C ILE A 119 4.89 9.30 5.44
N VAL A 120 4.68 8.23 4.68
CA VAL A 120 5.75 7.35 4.22
C VAL A 120 5.87 7.54 2.72
N ALA A 121 7.09 7.73 2.25
CA ALA A 121 7.43 7.90 0.86
C ALA A 121 8.70 7.13 0.54
N ALA A 122 8.66 6.34 -0.53
CA ALA A 122 9.78 5.55 -0.96
C ALA A 122 9.90 5.50 -2.47
N HIS A 123 11.13 5.58 -2.95
CA HIS A 123 11.51 5.33 -4.32
C HIS A 123 11.86 3.86 -4.50
N ARG A 124 11.12 3.18 -5.38
CA ARG A 124 11.42 1.85 -5.92
C ARG A 124 12.08 2.03 -7.27
N PHE A 125 13.29 1.50 -7.46
CA PHE A 125 14.08 1.76 -8.67
C PHE A 125 14.55 0.48 -9.36
N LYS A 126 14.84 0.60 -10.66
CA LYS A 126 15.60 -0.36 -11.46
C LYS A 126 17.04 0.16 -11.66
N GLU A 127 17.90 -0.63 -12.27
CA GLU A 127 19.32 -0.31 -12.51
C GLU A 127 19.54 1.06 -13.23
N ASN A 128 18.56 1.54 -13.99
CA ASN A 128 18.62 2.83 -14.70
C ASN A 128 17.92 4.01 -13.98
N SER A 129 17.66 3.90 -12.67
CA SER A 129 16.88 4.87 -11.89
C SER A 129 15.43 5.09 -12.36
N SER A 130 14.95 4.30 -13.33
CA SER A 130 13.52 4.22 -13.65
C SER A 130 12.80 3.42 -12.56
N GLY A 131 11.52 3.73 -12.32
CA GLY A 131 10.80 3.11 -11.23
C GLY A 131 9.58 3.89 -10.79
N TYR A 132 9.34 3.93 -9.48
CA TYR A 132 8.18 4.57 -8.89
C TYR A 132 8.52 5.25 -7.57
N ILE A 133 8.01 6.46 -7.36
CA ILE A 133 7.85 7.00 -6.02
C ILE A 133 6.45 6.66 -5.54
N ALA A 134 6.34 5.89 -4.46
CA ALA A 134 5.08 5.63 -3.80
C ALA A 134 4.99 6.45 -2.50
N VAL A 135 3.80 6.98 -2.20
CA VAL A 135 3.53 7.80 -1.02
C VAL A 135 2.24 7.34 -0.36
N ALA A 136 2.23 7.30 0.97
CA ALA A 136 1.09 6.95 1.78
C ALA A 136 0.96 7.87 3.01
N ASN A 137 -0.23 8.43 3.22
CA ASN A 137 -0.57 9.17 4.43
C ASN A 137 -1.26 8.23 5.43
N LEU A 138 -0.61 7.98 6.57
CA LEU A 138 -1.10 7.13 7.65
C LEU A 138 -2.05 7.86 8.62
N ASP A 139 -2.19 9.18 8.49
CA ASP A 139 -3.14 9.97 9.27
C ASP A 139 -4.56 9.81 8.71
N ASN A 140 -5.52 9.61 9.61
CA ASN A 140 -6.93 9.43 9.24
C ASN A 140 -7.71 10.74 9.20
N ASN A 141 -7.12 11.84 9.67
CA ASN A 141 -7.83 13.10 9.89
C ASN A 141 -7.19 14.29 9.17
N LYS A 142 -5.86 14.28 8.97
CA LYS A 142 -5.15 15.44 8.43
C LYS A 142 -4.76 15.27 6.97
N HIS A 143 -5.10 16.28 6.19
CA HIS A 143 -4.49 16.57 4.89
C HIS A 143 -3.09 17.14 5.12
N TYR A 144 -2.15 16.78 4.25
CA TYR A 144 -0.82 17.37 4.25
C TYR A 144 -0.45 17.91 2.86
N HIS A 145 0.20 19.06 2.87
CA HIS A 145 0.98 19.56 1.75
C HIS A 145 2.44 19.17 2.02
N ALA A 146 2.97 18.20 1.28
CA ALA A 146 4.27 17.59 1.54
C ALA A 146 5.26 17.92 0.43
N SER A 147 6.52 18.08 0.82
CA SER A 147 7.63 18.34 -0.09
C SER A 147 8.81 17.48 0.35
N PHE A 148 9.27 16.61 -0.56
CA PHE A 148 10.32 15.64 -0.28
C PHE A 148 11.53 15.87 -1.16
N ASP A 149 12.71 15.76 -0.54
CA ASP A 149 13.98 15.81 -1.26
C ASP A 149 14.22 14.45 -1.94
N ILE A 150 14.26 14.49 -3.26
CA ILE A 150 14.46 13.33 -4.13
C ILE A 150 15.74 13.50 -4.96
N ARG A 151 16.66 14.40 -4.58
CA ARG A 151 17.92 14.62 -5.32
C ARG A 151 18.75 13.35 -5.49
N GLU A 152 18.71 12.44 -4.52
CA GLU A 152 19.43 11.16 -4.58
C GLU A 152 18.83 10.13 -5.55
N THR A 153 17.70 10.45 -6.19
CA THR A 153 16.94 9.52 -7.05
C THR A 153 17.14 9.77 -8.54
N SER A 154 17.97 10.74 -8.94
CA SER A 154 18.26 11.10 -10.34
C SER A 154 17.03 11.50 -11.18
N ILE A 155 15.93 11.86 -10.51
CA ILE A 155 14.68 12.27 -11.15
C ILE A 155 14.82 13.67 -11.75
N LYS A 156 14.35 13.84 -12.99
CA LYS A 156 14.39 15.11 -13.72
C LYS A 156 13.30 16.06 -13.21
N ASN A 157 13.53 17.36 -13.37
CA ASN A 157 12.47 18.35 -13.14
C ASN A 157 11.37 18.17 -14.19
N GLY A 158 10.10 18.28 -13.79
CA GLY A 158 8.98 18.07 -14.69
C GLY A 158 7.66 17.84 -13.96
N GLU A 159 6.61 17.57 -14.73
CA GLU A 159 5.33 17.09 -14.23
C GLU A 159 5.29 15.56 -14.30
N TYR A 160 4.82 14.95 -13.24
CA TYR A 160 4.69 13.51 -13.10
C TYR A 160 3.24 13.17 -12.82
N GLU A 161 2.68 12.29 -13.63
CA GLU A 161 1.31 11.83 -13.48
C GLU A 161 1.23 10.80 -12.36
N ASP A 162 0.20 10.96 -11.52
CA ASP A 162 -0.14 10.00 -10.50
C ASP A 162 -0.81 8.78 -11.16
N THR A 163 -0.28 7.60 -10.84
CA THR A 163 -0.66 6.31 -11.44
C THR A 163 -2.07 5.87 -10.98
N PHE A 164 -2.60 6.46 -9.92
CA PHE A 164 -3.97 6.24 -9.45
C PHE A 164 -4.97 7.27 -10.00
N GLY A 165 -4.52 8.22 -10.84
CA GLY A 165 -5.37 9.20 -11.51
C GLY A 165 -5.69 10.44 -10.66
N PHE A 166 -4.90 10.75 -9.63
CA PHE A 166 -5.09 11.96 -8.81
C PHE A 166 -4.59 13.26 -9.47
N GLY A 167 -4.10 13.18 -10.72
CA GLY A 167 -3.63 14.33 -11.49
C GLY A 167 -2.12 14.29 -11.69
N LYS A 168 -1.52 15.47 -11.76
CA LYS A 168 -0.07 15.62 -11.95
C LYS A 168 0.51 16.46 -10.82
N ASP A 169 1.68 16.05 -10.37
CA ASP A 169 2.49 16.79 -9.40
C ASP A 169 3.85 17.14 -10.00
N ARG A 170 4.52 18.12 -9.39
CA ARG A 170 5.73 18.71 -9.97
C ARG A 170 6.98 18.33 -9.19
N VAL A 171 8.01 17.95 -9.92
CA VAL A 171 9.39 17.89 -9.43
C VAL A 171 10.10 19.17 -9.86
N GLN A 172 10.61 19.91 -8.87
CA GLN A 172 11.38 21.13 -9.10
C GLN A 172 12.58 21.17 -8.16
N ASN A 173 13.76 21.44 -8.71
CA ASN A 173 15.02 21.52 -7.97
C ASN A 173 15.32 20.28 -7.11
N GLY A 174 14.94 19.10 -7.63
CA GLY A 174 15.11 17.83 -6.92
C GLY A 174 14.17 17.64 -5.74
N SER A 175 13.08 18.41 -5.67
CA SER A 175 12.01 18.20 -4.69
C SER A 175 10.69 17.87 -5.37
N LEU A 176 10.02 16.82 -4.89
CA LEU A 176 8.66 16.46 -5.27
C LEU A 176 7.68 17.06 -4.27
N THR A 177 6.76 17.88 -4.75
CA THR A 177 5.73 18.55 -3.92
C THR A 177 4.35 18.13 -4.38
N PHE A 178 3.48 17.76 -3.42
CA PHE A 178 2.14 17.26 -3.69
C PHE A 178 1.23 17.44 -2.47
N ASP A 179 -0.07 17.37 -2.72
CA ASP A 179 -1.10 17.32 -1.69
C ASP A 179 -1.59 15.89 -1.47
N ILE A 180 -1.77 15.49 -0.21
CA ILE A 180 -2.26 14.17 0.14
C ILE A 180 -3.32 14.23 1.24
N GLU A 181 -4.49 13.69 0.92
CA GLU A 181 -5.65 13.63 1.81
C GLU A 181 -5.44 12.61 2.94
N PRO A 182 -6.27 12.63 4.00
CA PRO A 182 -6.23 11.59 5.03
C PRO A 182 -6.44 10.18 4.44
N CYS A 183 -5.65 9.21 4.89
CA CYS A 183 -5.58 7.86 4.29
C CYS A 183 -5.26 7.87 2.78
N GLY A 184 -4.73 8.98 2.28
CA GLY A 184 -4.40 9.19 0.88
C GLY A 184 -3.18 8.40 0.45
N ILE A 185 -3.11 8.15 -0.85
CA ILE A 185 -2.01 7.46 -1.51
C ILE A 185 -1.66 8.16 -2.82
N ARG A 186 -0.38 8.12 -3.20
CA ARG A 186 0.12 8.55 -4.50
C ARG A 186 1.14 7.58 -5.03
N ALA A 187 1.27 7.48 -6.35
CA ALA A 187 2.35 6.75 -6.99
C ALA A 187 2.76 7.42 -8.31
N PHE A 188 4.01 7.87 -8.41
CA PHE A 188 4.53 8.56 -9.59
C PHE A 188 5.49 7.66 -10.34
N LYS A 189 5.19 7.40 -11.62
CA LYS A 189 6.09 6.64 -12.49
C LYS A 189 7.28 7.50 -12.89
N ILE A 190 8.48 6.98 -12.70
CA ILE A 190 9.74 7.65 -13.02
C ILE A 190 10.38 6.97 -14.22
N THR A 191 10.63 7.75 -15.27
CA THR A 191 11.41 7.34 -16.44
C THR A 191 12.80 7.98 -16.37
N GLY A 192 13.84 7.15 -16.44
CA GLY A 192 15.25 7.61 -16.51
C GLY A 192 15.53 8.41 -17.78
#